data_AF-A0AAN7DUM6-F1
#
_entry.id   AF-A0AAN7DUM6-F1
#
_cell.length_a   1.000
_cell.length_b   1.000
_cell.length_c   1.000
_cell.angle_alpha   90.00
_cell.angle_beta   90.00
_cell.angle_gamma   90.00
#
_symmetry.space_group_name_H-M   'P 1'
#
loop_
_entity.id
_entity.type
_entity.pdbx_description
1 polymer ?
#
loop_
_entity_poly.entity_id
_entity_poly.type
_entity_poly.pdbx_seq_one_letter_code
_entity_poly.pdbx_strand_id
1 'polypeptide(L)'
;MSITKSRVWFSPRTPRRIKEQLAGILGLPTTNRIGTYLGTPIFTTRRTASSYQYLVENISKRIMGWQTKYLSMASRATLIKASITSIPTYAMQTTLLPQKICHHIDKLSRNFL
;
A
#
# COMPACT_ATOMS: atom_id res chain seq x y z
N MET A 1 0.40 26.06 7.80
CA MET A 1 0.85 24.88 7.03
C MET A 1 2.30 24.59 7.40
N SER A 2 2.68 23.36 7.77
CA SER A 2 4.06 23.04 8.11
C SER A 2 4.83 22.67 6.82
N ILE A 3 5.73 23.57 6.40
CA ILE A 3 6.51 23.43 5.15
C ILE A 3 7.39 22.16 5.16
N THR A 4 7.83 21.71 6.33
CA THR A 4 8.63 20.49 6.50
C THR A 4 7.84 19.19 6.34
N LYS A 5 6.53 19.21 6.55
CA LYS A 5 5.66 18.02 6.40
C LYS A 5 4.96 17.99 5.05
N SER A 6 4.81 19.15 4.42
CA SER A 6 4.15 19.31 3.13
C SER A 6 5.12 19.10 1.97
N ARG A 7 4.68 18.37 0.94
CA ARG A 7 5.46 18.11 -0.27
C ARG A 7 4.56 18.29 -1.48
N VAL A 8 5.15 18.74 -2.58
CA VAL A 8 4.43 18.87 -3.86
C VAL A 8 4.97 17.85 -4.86
N TRP A 9 4.06 17.14 -5.52
CA TRP A 9 4.37 16.26 -6.63
C TRP A 9 3.70 16.81 -7.88
N PHE A 10 4.41 16.73 -9.00
CA PHE A 10 3.91 17.17 -10.31
C PHE A 10 3.93 16.01 -11.29
N SER A 11 2.98 16.02 -12.23
CA SER A 11 2.94 15.06 -13.33
C SER A 11 4.28 15.07 -14.11
N PRO A 12 4.72 13.91 -14.64
CA PRO A 12 5.94 13.84 -15.44
C PRO A 12 5.92 14.78 -16.66
N ARG A 13 4.72 15.05 -17.21
CA ARG A 13 4.53 15.89 -18.40
C ARG A 13 4.52 17.40 -18.11
N THR A 14 4.54 17.82 -16.84
CA THR A 14 4.54 19.25 -16.51
C THR A 14 5.91 19.86 -16.85
N PRO A 15 5.98 20.96 -17.62
CA PRO A 15 7.24 21.65 -17.94
C PRO A 15 8.01 22.09 -16.70
N ARG A 16 9.34 22.03 -16.74
CA ARG A 16 10.23 22.39 -15.62
C ARG A 16 9.96 23.80 -15.10
N ARG A 17 9.79 24.77 -16.00
CA ARG A 17 9.49 26.16 -15.68
C ARG A 17 8.25 26.30 -14.78
N ILE A 18 7.19 25.57 -15.11
CA ILE A 18 5.93 25.60 -14.32
C ILE A 18 6.13 24.92 -12.96
N LYS A 19 6.89 23.82 -12.89
CA LYS A 19 7.21 23.16 -11.61
C LYS A 19 7.97 24.09 -10.67
N GLU A 20 8.99 24.78 -11.18
CA GLU A 20 9.82 25.72 -10.41
C GLU A 20 9.02 26.94 -9.97
N GLN A 21 8.19 27.52 -10.84
CA GLN A 21 7.30 28.63 -10.50
C GLN A 21 6.32 28.24 -9.40
N LEU A 22 5.62 27.11 -9.55
CA LEU A 22 4.64 26.65 -8.56
C LEU A 22 5.31 26.22 -7.25
N ALA A 23 6.48 25.57 -7.30
CA ALA A 23 7.24 25.23 -6.10
C ALA A 23 7.71 26.50 -5.35
N GLY A 24 8.12 27.54 -6.09
CA GLY A 24 8.48 28.84 -5.52
C GLY A 24 7.29 29.56 -4.87
N ILE A 25 6.13 29.56 -5.51
CA ILE A 25 4.89 30.13 -4.95
C ILE A 25 4.45 29.36 -3.69
N LEU A 26 4.53 28.02 -3.71
CA LEU A 26 4.10 27.18 -2.61
C LEU A 26 5.12 27.11 -1.46
N GLY A 27 6.40 27.43 -1.71
CA GLY A 27 7.48 27.25 -0.76
C GLY A 27 7.71 25.80 -0.34
N LEU A 28 7.25 24.83 -1.13
CA LEU A 28 7.30 23.39 -0.81
C LEU A 28 8.36 22.66 -1.64
N PRO A 29 9.09 21.70 -1.05
CA PRO A 29 10.01 20.87 -1.80
C PRO A 29 9.26 19.98 -2.80
N THR A 30 9.76 19.93 -4.04
CA THR A 30 9.32 18.97 -5.04
C THR A 30 9.81 17.57 -4.70
N THR A 31 8.90 16.60 -4.72
CA THR A 31 9.22 15.19 -4.54
C THR A 31 8.66 14.35 -5.68
N ASN A 32 9.32 13.24 -5.99
CA ASN A 32 8.79 12.22 -6.90
C ASN A 32 7.91 11.18 -6.18
N ARG A 33 7.93 11.16 -4.84
CA ARG A 33 7.15 10.22 -4.01
C ARG A 33 6.53 10.97 -2.85
N ILE A 34 5.20 10.93 -2.73
CA ILE A 34 4.46 11.60 -1.66
C ILE A 34 4.57 10.81 -0.34
N GLY A 35 4.77 9.49 -0.43
CA GLY A 35 4.93 8.58 0.71
C GLY A 35 3.67 7.75 0.96
N THR A 36 3.54 7.24 2.18
CA THR A 36 2.37 6.49 2.65
C THR A 36 1.42 7.40 3.43
N TYR A 37 0.12 7.22 3.19
CA TYR A 37 -0.95 7.86 3.94
C TYR A 37 -1.87 6.78 4.49
N LEU A 38 -2.08 6.77 5.82
CA LEU A 38 -2.84 5.74 6.54
C LEU A 38 -2.40 4.29 6.22
N GLY A 39 -1.09 4.09 6.00
CA GLY A 39 -0.52 2.78 5.65
C GLY A 39 -0.66 2.39 4.18
N THR A 40 -1.33 3.20 3.36
CA THR A 40 -1.46 3.00 1.91
C THR A 40 -0.50 3.94 1.17
N PRO A 41 0.36 3.43 0.27
CA PRO A 41 1.23 4.27 -0.55
C PRO A 41 0.39 5.15 -1.48
N ILE A 42 0.65 6.46 -1.46
CA ILE A 42 0.12 7.39 -2.45
C ILE A 42 0.95 7.21 -3.72
N PHE A 43 0.32 6.65 -4.74
CA PHE A 43 0.98 6.39 -6.02
C PHE A 43 1.12 7.67 -6.84
N THR A 44 2.36 8.02 -7.17
CA THR A 44 2.71 9.13 -8.06
C THR A 44 2.98 8.66 -9.50
N THR A 45 2.95 7.35 -9.75
CA THR A 45 3.23 6.75 -11.05
C THR A 45 2.16 5.73 -11.44
N ARG A 46 2.23 5.23 -12.68
CA ARG A 46 1.32 4.19 -13.15
C ARG A 46 1.42 2.97 -12.24
N ARG A 47 0.27 2.54 -11.72
CA ARG A 47 0.15 1.39 -10.83
C ARG A 47 0.45 0.10 -11.60
N THR A 48 1.42 -0.65 -11.10
CA THR A 48 1.78 -1.99 -11.58
C THR A 48 1.48 -3.02 -10.51
N ALA A 49 1.52 -4.31 -10.83
CA ALA A 49 1.39 -5.36 -9.81
C ALA A 49 2.41 -5.19 -8.67
N SER A 50 3.66 -4.81 -8.98
CA SER A 50 4.70 -4.55 -7.97
C SER A 50 4.36 -3.41 -7.00
N SER A 51 3.50 -2.46 -7.41
CA SER A 51 3.06 -1.36 -6.55
C SER A 51 2.23 -1.84 -5.35
N TYR A 52 1.66 -3.05 -5.42
CA TYR A 52 0.83 -3.65 -4.38
C TYR A 52 1.54 -4.77 -3.61
N GLN A 53 2.83 -5.01 -3.88
CA GLN A 53 3.60 -6.06 -3.21
C GLN A 53 3.66 -5.85 -1.69
N TYR A 54 3.62 -4.59 -1.24
CA TYR A 54 3.56 -4.24 0.18
C TYR A 54 2.38 -4.90 0.92
N LEU A 55 1.24 -5.14 0.25
CA LEU A 55 0.08 -5.82 0.84
C LEU A 55 0.41 -7.28 1.14
N VAL A 56 1.04 -7.96 0.18
CA VAL A 56 1.47 -9.36 0.29
C VAL A 56 2.49 -9.50 1.41
N GLU A 57 3.47 -8.59 1.48
CA GLU A 57 4.48 -8.57 2.53
C GLU A 57 3.88 -8.33 3.92
N ASN A 58 2.95 -7.37 4.04
CA ASN A 58 2.27 -7.10 5.30
C ASN A 58 1.47 -8.32 5.81
N ILE A 59 0.77 -9.01 4.90
CA ILE A 59 0.02 -10.23 5.23
C ILE A 59 0.98 -11.36 5.61
N SER A 60 2.04 -11.57 4.83
CA SER A 60 3.06 -12.58 5.11
C SER A 60 3.72 -12.38 6.47
N LYS A 61 4.09 -11.14 6.81
CA LYS A 61 4.65 -10.79 8.13
C LYS A 61 3.69 -11.12 9.28
N ARG A 62 2.40 -10.85 9.12
CA ARG A 62 1.37 -11.19 10.12
C ARG A 62 1.24 -12.70 10.30
N ILE A 63 1.17 -13.44 9.20
CA ILE A 63 1.11 -14.91 9.21
C ILE A 63 2.34 -15.50 9.92
N MET A 64 3.55 -15.04 9.57
CA MET A 64 4.79 -15.53 10.18
C MET A 64 4.89 -15.20 11.68
N GLY A 65 4.28 -14.09 12.12
CA GLY A 65 4.22 -13.72 13.53
C GLY A 65 3.28 -14.59 14.36
N TRP A 66 2.38 -15.34 13.73
CA TRP A 66 1.48 -16.25 14.44
C TRP A 66 2.09 -17.63 14.61
N GLN A 67 2.02 -18.16 15.83
CA GLN A 67 2.49 -19.51 16.11
C GLN A 67 1.49 -20.54 15.58
N THR A 68 1.59 -20.82 14.28
CA THR A 68 0.74 -21.79 13.55
C THR A 68 0.62 -23.15 14.23
N LYS A 69 1.68 -23.60 14.91
CA LYS A 69 1.75 -24.90 15.59
C LYS A 69 0.75 -25.07 16.74
N TYR A 70 0.30 -23.99 17.36
CA TYR A 70 -0.61 -24.04 18.51
C TYR A 70 -2.04 -23.61 18.16
N LEU A 71 -2.31 -23.33 16.89
CA LEU A 71 -3.60 -22.83 16.43
C LEU A 71 -4.38 -23.95 15.74
N SER A 72 -5.60 -24.18 16.22
CA SER A 72 -6.55 -25.06 15.52
C SER A 72 -6.95 -24.47 14.18
N MET A 73 -7.40 -25.31 13.24
CA MET A 73 -7.92 -24.88 11.94
C MET A 73 -9.00 -23.78 12.07
N ALA A 74 -9.93 -23.95 13.03
CA ALA A 74 -10.99 -22.97 13.29
C ALA A 74 -10.42 -21.60 13.75
N SER A 75 -9.41 -21.61 14.61
CA SER A 75 -8.75 -20.38 15.05
C SER A 75 -7.97 -19.70 13.91
N ARG A 76 -7.29 -20.48 13.04
CA ARG A 76 -6.59 -19.98 11.86
C ARG A 76 -7.56 -19.31 10.88
N ALA A 77 -8.68 -19.96 10.57
CA ALA A 77 -9.74 -19.40 9.72
C ALA A 77 -10.32 -18.08 10.30
N THR A 78 -10.52 -18.04 11.61
CA THR A 78 -11.01 -16.83 12.32
C THR A 78 -9.99 -15.69 12.23
N LEU A 79 -8.70 -15.98 12.43
CA LEU A 79 -7.62 -14.99 12.30
C LEU A 79 -7.52 -14.43 10.88
N ILE A 80 -7.61 -15.29 9.86
CA ILE A 80 -7.66 -14.87 8.45
C ILE A 80 -8.82 -13.88 8.26
N LYS A 81 -10.02 -14.27 8.67
CA LYS A 81 -11.25 -13.49 8.47
C LYS A 81 -11.28 -12.18 9.25
N ALA A 82 -10.66 -12.13 10.42
CA ALA A 82 -10.66 -10.93 11.26
C ALA A 82 -9.55 -9.94 10.87
N SER A 83 -8.40 -10.42 10.39
CA SER A 83 -7.20 -9.59 10.27
C SER A 83 -6.50 -9.60 8.91
N ILE A 84 -6.51 -10.72 8.17
CA ILE A 84 -5.89 -10.76 6.84
C ILE A 84 -6.80 -10.12 5.81
N THR A 85 -8.09 -10.44 5.83
CA THR A 85 -9.09 -9.96 4.87
C THR A 85 -9.26 -8.45 4.91
N SER A 86 -9.13 -7.81 6.07
CA SER A 86 -9.30 -6.36 6.22
C SER A 86 -8.23 -5.53 5.48
N ILE A 87 -7.02 -6.06 5.33
CA ILE A 87 -5.89 -5.39 4.65
C ILE A 87 -6.16 -5.16 3.15
N PRO A 88 -6.43 -6.20 2.32
CA PRO A 88 -6.77 -6.01 0.93
C PRO A 88 -8.12 -5.31 0.78
N THR A 89 -9.11 -5.55 1.65
CA THR A 89 -10.40 -4.85 1.59
C THR A 89 -10.24 -3.34 1.70
N TYR A 90 -9.40 -2.86 2.62
CA TYR A 90 -9.10 -1.42 2.73
C TYR A 90 -8.46 -0.86 1.46
N ALA A 91 -7.47 -1.55 0.89
CA ALA A 91 -6.84 -1.12 -0.37
C ALA A 91 -7.83 -1.14 -1.54
N MET A 92 -8.77 -2.10 -1.56
CA MET A 92 -9.80 -2.23 -2.59
C MET A 92 -10.86 -1.12 -2.58
N GLN A 93 -11.06 -0.43 -1.44
CA GLN A 93 -11.99 0.71 -1.36
C GLN A 93 -11.61 1.87 -2.29
N THR A 94 -10.33 2.03 -2.58
CA THR A 94 -9.81 3.15 -3.39
C THR A 94 -9.17 2.72 -4.70
N THR A 95 -8.84 1.43 -4.85
CA THR A 95 -8.10 0.92 -6.01
C THR A 95 -8.52 -0.49 -6.41
N LEU A 96 -8.57 -0.76 -7.71
CA LEU A 96 -8.72 -2.13 -8.20
C LEU A 96 -7.37 -2.87 -8.09
N LEU A 97 -7.33 -3.95 -7.31
CA LEU A 97 -6.13 -4.78 -7.19
C LEU A 97 -5.93 -5.65 -8.44
N PRO A 98 -4.70 -5.77 -8.96
CA PRO A 98 -4.39 -6.72 -10.02
C PRO A 98 -4.65 -8.16 -9.57
N GLN A 99 -5.24 -8.97 -10.45
CA GLN A 99 -5.60 -10.35 -10.17
C GLN A 99 -4.42 -11.20 -9.65
N LYS A 100 -3.21 -10.95 -10.16
CA LYS A 100 -1.97 -11.59 -9.68
C LYS A 100 -1.73 -11.39 -8.18
N ILE A 101 -2.08 -10.23 -7.65
CA ILE A 101 -1.92 -9.90 -6.22
C ILE A 101 -2.99 -10.61 -5.39
N CYS A 102 -4.24 -10.60 -5.85
CA CYS A 102 -5.32 -11.36 -5.20
C CYS A 102 -4.95 -12.85 -5.09
N HIS A 103 -4.51 -13.48 -6.19
CA HIS A 103 -4.08 -14.88 -6.16
C HIS A 103 -2.92 -15.15 -5.20
N HIS A 104 -2.00 -14.20 -5.04
CA HIS A 104 -0.90 -14.33 -4.08
C HIS A 104 -1.43 -14.30 -2.64
N ILE A 105 -2.34 -13.39 -2.32
CA ILE A 105 -2.98 -13.28 -1.01
C ILE A 105 -3.80 -14.53 -0.70
N ASP A 106 -4.55 -15.06 -1.68
CA ASP A 106 -5.30 -16.30 -1.54
C ASP A 106 -4.38 -17.49 -1.28
N LYS A 107 -3.24 -17.56 -1.98
CA LYS A 107 -2.23 -18.60 -1.76
C LYS A 107 -1.66 -18.54 -0.34
N LEU A 108 -1.34 -17.34 0.17
CA LEU A 108 -0.87 -17.17 1.56
C LEU A 108 -1.93 -17.61 2.57
N SER A 109 -3.19 -17.20 2.35
CA SER A 109 -4.30 -17.57 3.23
C SER A 109 -4.54 -19.08 3.25
N ARG A 110 -4.47 -19.74 2.08
CA ARG A 110 -4.58 -21.20 1.98
C ARG A 110 -3.42 -21.94 2.65
N ASN A 111 -2.19 -21.43 2.53
CA ASN A 111 -1.04 -22.03 3.20
C ASN A 111 -1.09 -21.82 4.73
N PHE A 112 -1.78 -20.77 5.20
CA PHE A 112 -2.03 -20.53 6.61
C PHE A 112 -3.32 -21.19 7.13
N LEU A 113 -4.07 -21.89 6.31
CA LEU A 113 -5.04 -22.90 6.76
C LEU A 113 -4.33 -24.25 6.96
#